data_AF-A0A0F4RGF0-F1
#
_entry.id   AF-A0A0F4RGF0-F1
#
_cell.length_a   1.000
_cell.length_b   1.000
_cell.length_c   1.000
_cell.angle_alpha   90.00
_cell.angle_beta   90.00
_cell.angle_gamma   90.00
#
_symmetry.space_group_name_H-M   'P 1'
#
loop_
_entity.id
_entity.type
_entity.pdbx_description
1 polymer ?
#
loop_
_entity_poly.entity_id
_entity_poly.type
_entity_poly.pdbx_seq_one_letter_code
_entity_poly.pdbx_strand_id
1 'polypeptide(L)'
;MKHEPIRLGVTTCDAIIANGELHAITKVTPLFVKMKYLRGDREPISLTHAELAELINGGQFSIQYGYFESRQVARRAIAGRSLMTRVSAKAQLDAFWKECWATTFLEMEAEGAINRSSDRWDEFLPELERRVTEKLKLGLKKATAGADFDSIALRRTPGRTSIMSWVRVWEGTKDPMVFVKKSTFNGSNAKRVGAEQEAIIQWALESYLHPNQ
;
A
#
# COMPACT_ATOMS: atom_id res chain seq x y z
N MET A 1 -16.54 45.04 6.89
CA MET A 1 -16.79 43.77 7.62
C MET A 1 -15.45 43.11 7.83
N LYS A 2 -15.07 42.76 9.07
CA LYS A 2 -13.82 42.03 9.31
C LYS A 2 -14.06 40.58 8.90
N HIS A 3 -13.49 40.14 7.78
CA HIS A 3 -13.51 38.72 7.42
C HIS A 3 -12.77 37.94 8.52
N GLU A 4 -13.47 37.05 9.21
CA GLU A 4 -12.80 36.07 10.06
C GLU A 4 -11.78 35.30 9.21
N PRO A 5 -10.54 35.12 9.67
CA PRO A 5 -9.56 34.34 8.93
C PRO A 5 -10.08 32.91 8.80
N ILE A 6 -10.23 32.44 7.56
CA ILE A 6 -10.62 31.07 7.24
C ILE A 6 -9.68 30.13 8.00
N ARG A 7 -10.25 29.26 8.84
CA ARG A 7 -9.52 28.21 9.55
C ARG A 7 -10.05 26.85 9.12
N LEU A 8 -9.16 26.05 8.55
CA LEU A 8 -9.47 24.67 8.19
C LEU A 8 -9.43 23.80 9.44
N GLY A 9 -10.48 22.99 9.65
CA GLY A 9 -10.61 22.05 10.76
C GLY A 9 -9.76 20.79 10.60
N VAL A 10 -8.49 20.94 10.25
CA VAL A 10 -7.54 19.84 10.02
C VAL A 10 -6.67 19.60 11.25
N THR A 11 -6.20 18.37 11.38
CA THR A 11 -5.40 17.85 12.48
C THR A 11 -4.19 17.07 11.95
N THR A 12 -3.25 16.71 12.82
CA THR A 12 -2.12 15.85 12.45
C THR A 12 -2.53 14.41 12.11
N CYS A 13 -3.77 14.03 12.40
CA CYS A 13 -4.32 12.73 12.00
C CYS A 13 -4.85 12.74 10.57
N ASP A 14 -4.96 13.90 9.93
CA ASP A 14 -5.43 14.03 8.56
C ASP A 14 -4.26 13.98 7.58
N ALA A 15 -4.57 13.63 6.33
CA ALA A 15 -3.62 13.70 5.23
C ALA A 15 -4.10 14.67 4.17
N ILE A 16 -3.15 15.28 3.45
CA ILE A 16 -3.42 16.13 2.30
C ILE A 16 -2.92 15.42 1.06
N ILE A 17 -3.76 15.31 0.04
CA ILE A 17 -3.36 14.85 -1.29
C ILE A 17 -3.11 16.10 -2.13
N ALA A 18 -1.89 16.27 -2.61
CA ALA A 18 -1.49 17.38 -3.48
C ALA A 18 -0.86 16.80 -4.73
N ASN A 19 -1.40 17.12 -5.91
CA ASN A 19 -0.90 16.59 -7.19
C ASN A 19 -0.77 15.04 -7.22
N GLY A 20 -1.67 14.34 -6.54
CA GLY A 20 -1.66 12.88 -6.42
C GLY A 20 -0.65 12.32 -5.41
N GLU A 21 0.19 13.14 -4.79
CA GLU A 21 1.10 12.73 -3.72
C GLU A 21 0.45 12.93 -2.35
N LEU A 22 0.71 11.99 -1.43
CA LEU A 22 0.14 12.00 -0.09
C LEU A 22 1.11 12.66 0.91
N HIS A 23 0.60 13.66 1.62
CA HIS A 23 1.33 14.45 2.61
C HIS A 23 0.74 14.24 4.01
N ALA A 24 1.63 14.11 4.99
CA ALA A 24 1.24 14.06 6.40
C ALA A 24 1.26 15.47 6.99
N ILE A 25 0.19 15.85 7.69
CA ILE A 25 0.18 17.10 8.46
C ILE A 25 1.04 16.90 9.71
N THR A 26 2.09 17.70 9.84
CA THR A 26 3.05 17.61 10.94
C THR A 26 2.77 18.62 12.05
N LYS A 27 2.19 19.77 11.69
CA LYS A 27 1.86 20.83 12.65
C LYS A 27 0.70 21.65 12.13
N VAL A 28 -0.26 21.93 13.00
CA VAL A 28 -1.34 22.87 12.75
C VAL A 28 -1.23 23.98 13.80
N THR A 29 -1.28 25.22 13.35
CA THR A 29 -1.29 26.41 14.19
C THR A 29 -2.44 27.30 13.75
N PRO A 30 -2.83 28.34 14.53
CA PRO A 30 -3.88 29.26 14.11
C PRO A 30 -3.61 30.02 12.80
N LEU A 31 -2.36 30.03 12.32
CA LEU A 31 -1.93 30.79 11.15
C LEU A 31 -1.60 29.88 9.96
N PHE A 32 -0.98 28.74 10.21
CA PHE A 32 -0.47 27.85 9.16
C PHE A 32 -0.64 26.37 9.48
N VAL A 33 -0.68 25.59 8.41
CA VAL A 33 -0.60 24.13 8.37
C VAL A 33 0.73 23.75 7.73
N LYS A 34 1.54 22.96 8.45
CA LYS A 34 2.80 22.42 7.96
C LYS A 34 2.63 20.95 7.61
N MET A 35 2.96 20.57 6.39
CA MET A 35 2.84 19.22 5.88
C MET A 35 4.17 18.73 5.32
N LYS A 36 4.41 17.42 5.40
CA LYS A 36 5.60 16.78 4.83
C LYS A 36 5.20 15.70 3.84
N TYR A 37 6.06 15.44 2.87
CA TYR A 37 5.95 14.27 2.02
C TYR A 37 6.06 13.01 2.88
N LEU A 38 5.23 12.00 2.60
CA LEU A 38 5.38 10.69 3.26
C LEU A 38 6.59 9.92 2.76
N ARG A 39 7.09 10.25 1.56
CA ARG A 39 8.23 9.57 0.92
C ARG A 39 9.23 10.60 0.44
N GLY A 40 10.51 10.29 0.62
CA GLY A 40 11.63 11.14 0.25
C GLY A 40 11.98 12.17 1.31
N ASP A 41 13.18 12.73 1.19
CA ASP A 41 13.71 13.75 2.08
C ASP A 41 13.60 15.11 1.39
N ARG A 42 12.36 15.62 1.33
CA ARG A 42 12.02 16.91 0.75
C ARG A 42 11.64 17.87 1.86
N GLU A 43 11.95 19.15 1.64
CA GLU A 43 11.58 20.20 2.57
C GLU A 43 10.06 20.21 2.82
N PRO A 44 9.62 20.35 4.08
CA PRO A 44 8.20 20.44 4.40
C PRO A 44 7.56 21.69 3.79
N ILE A 45 6.31 21.55 3.36
CA ILE A 45 5.49 22.65 2.85
C ILE A 45 4.76 23.29 4.03
N SER A 46 4.76 24.62 4.10
CA SER A 46 4.01 25.39 5.10
C SER A 46 3.10 26.38 4.39
N LEU A 47 1.80 26.26 4.61
CA LEU A 47 0.78 27.10 3.99
C LEU A 47 -0.09 27.73 5.06
N THR A 48 -0.56 28.94 4.82
CA THR A 48 -1.63 29.52 5.63
C THR A 48 -2.94 28.77 5.41
N HIS A 49 -3.87 28.89 6.35
CA HIS A 49 -5.19 28.27 6.17
C HIS A 49 -5.96 28.83 4.96
N ALA A 50 -5.76 30.11 4.63
CA ALA A 50 -6.38 30.74 3.46
C ALA A 50 -5.82 30.17 2.16
N GLU A 51 -4.49 30.11 2.02
CA GLU A 51 -3.83 29.52 0.84
C GLU A 51 -4.22 28.05 0.65
N LEU A 52 -4.22 27.27 1.74
CA LEU A 52 -4.61 25.87 1.66
C LEU A 52 -6.09 25.71 1.25
N ALA A 53 -6.98 26.58 1.74
CA ALA A 53 -8.39 26.58 1.34
C ALA A 53 -8.56 26.93 -0.14
N GLU A 54 -7.81 27.90 -0.66
CA GLU A 54 -7.81 28.24 -2.08
C GLU A 54 -7.33 27.06 -2.95
N LEU A 55 -6.26 26.38 -2.55
CA LEU A 55 -5.74 25.21 -3.27
C LEU A 55 -6.72 24.03 -3.27
N ILE A 56 -7.46 23.85 -2.18
CA ILE A 56 -8.51 22.81 -2.09
C ILE A 56 -9.70 23.19 -2.96
N ASN A 57 -10.18 24.43 -2.86
CA ASN A 57 -11.32 24.90 -3.65
C ASN A 57 -11.00 24.93 -5.15
N GLY A 58 -9.73 25.17 -5.50
CA GLY A 58 -9.21 25.07 -6.87
C GLY A 58 -8.99 23.62 -7.35
N GLY A 59 -9.26 22.62 -6.52
CA GLY A 59 -9.15 21.20 -6.87
C GLY A 59 -7.71 20.67 -7.00
N GLN A 60 -6.70 21.48 -6.67
CA GLN A 60 -5.30 21.06 -6.72
C GLN A 60 -4.96 20.16 -5.53
N PHE A 61 -5.63 20.38 -4.40
CA PHE A 61 -5.42 19.70 -3.13
C PHE A 61 -6.74 19.08 -2.66
N SER A 62 -6.67 17.97 -1.92
CA SER A 62 -7.82 17.42 -1.19
C SER A 62 -7.40 16.94 0.20
N ILE A 63 -8.35 16.92 1.15
CA ILE A 63 -8.10 16.49 2.53
C ILE A 63 -8.70 15.09 2.72
N GLN A 64 -7.91 14.17 3.27
CA GLN A 64 -8.40 12.93 3.83
C GLN A 64 -8.42 13.01 5.35
N TYR A 65 -9.62 13.26 5.89
CA TYR A 65 -9.84 13.34 7.33
C TYR A 65 -9.65 11.97 8.01
N GLY A 66 -9.02 11.98 9.18
CA GLY A 66 -8.75 10.80 10.00
C GLY A 66 -7.83 9.79 9.33
N TYR A 67 -7.05 10.18 8.31
CA TYR A 67 -6.21 9.25 7.56
C TYR A 67 -5.30 8.43 8.49
N PHE A 68 -4.58 9.04 9.42
CA PHE A 68 -3.68 8.36 10.34
C PHE A 68 -4.35 7.89 11.64
N GLU A 69 -5.67 7.98 11.77
CA GLU A 69 -6.36 7.45 12.95
C GLU A 69 -6.16 5.94 13.04
N SER A 70 -5.83 5.47 14.25
CA SER A 70 -5.52 4.06 14.51
C SER A 70 -6.62 3.11 14.00
N ARG A 71 -7.89 3.51 14.10
CA ARG A 71 -9.04 2.73 13.60
C ARG A 71 -9.08 2.67 12.07
N GLN A 72 -8.78 3.76 11.38
CA GLN A 72 -8.74 3.81 9.91
C GLN A 72 -7.49 3.11 9.36
N VAL A 73 -6.35 3.28 10.01
CA VAL A 73 -5.11 2.54 9.72
C VAL A 73 -5.31 1.04 9.89
N ALA A 74 -5.90 0.60 11.01
CA ALA A 74 -6.23 -0.80 11.25
C ALA A 74 -7.24 -1.33 10.21
N ARG A 75 -8.28 -0.54 9.89
CA ARG A 75 -9.24 -0.90 8.83
C ARG A 75 -8.57 -1.04 7.48
N ARG A 76 -7.65 -0.15 7.08
CA ARG A 76 -6.91 -0.27 5.80
C ARG A 76 -5.94 -1.46 5.82
N ALA A 77 -5.25 -1.69 6.94
CA ALA A 77 -4.39 -2.86 7.12
C ALA A 77 -5.16 -4.19 7.07
N ILE A 78 -6.43 -4.20 7.51
CA ILE A 78 -7.31 -5.38 7.48
C ILE A 78 -8.07 -5.50 6.15
N ALA A 79 -8.45 -4.38 5.51
CA ALA A 79 -9.29 -4.36 4.31
C ALA A 79 -8.69 -5.21 3.18
N GLY A 80 -7.38 -5.10 2.96
CA GLY A 80 -6.65 -5.95 2.02
C GLY A 80 -6.80 -7.44 2.34
N ARG A 81 -6.59 -7.84 3.60
CA ARG A 81 -6.73 -9.24 4.05
C ARG A 81 -8.17 -9.73 4.02
N SER A 82 -9.17 -8.88 4.28
CA SER A 82 -10.58 -9.24 4.12
C SER A 82 -10.97 -9.43 2.65
N LEU A 83 -10.42 -8.63 1.73
CA LEU A 83 -10.62 -8.79 0.30
C LEU A 83 -9.93 -10.03 -0.27
N MET A 84 -8.80 -10.45 0.32
CA MET A 84 -8.14 -11.71 -0.03
C MET A 84 -9.08 -12.92 0.09
N THR A 85 -10.04 -12.93 1.01
CA THR A 85 -11.02 -14.03 1.12
C THR A 85 -11.96 -14.13 -0.09
N ARG A 86 -12.08 -13.07 -0.89
CA ARG A 86 -12.95 -12.98 -2.05
C ARG A 86 -12.25 -13.31 -3.37
N VAL A 87 -10.92 -13.47 -3.38
CA VAL A 87 -10.17 -13.89 -4.57
C VAL A 87 -9.97 -15.42 -4.59
N SER A 88 -9.70 -16.00 -5.76
CA SER A 88 -9.57 -17.46 -5.89
C SER A 88 -8.45 -18.00 -5.00
N ALA A 89 -8.59 -19.22 -4.47
CA ALA A 89 -7.58 -19.85 -3.62
C ALA A 89 -6.18 -19.86 -4.28
N LYS A 90 -6.12 -20.06 -5.60
CA LYS A 90 -4.88 -19.97 -6.38
C LYS A 90 -4.23 -18.57 -6.31
N ALA A 91 -5.04 -17.51 -6.42
CA ALA A 91 -4.56 -16.13 -6.29
C ALA A 91 -4.17 -15.80 -4.84
N GLN A 92 -4.89 -16.34 -3.85
CA GLN A 92 -4.54 -16.20 -2.44
C GLN A 92 -3.17 -16.82 -2.15
N LEU A 93 -2.94 -18.06 -2.58
CA LEU A 93 -1.68 -18.78 -2.42
C LEU A 93 -0.53 -18.07 -3.15
N ASP A 94 -0.78 -17.50 -4.33
CA ASP A 94 0.22 -16.73 -5.07
C ASP A 94 0.61 -15.42 -4.38
N ALA A 95 -0.37 -14.67 -3.88
CA ALA A 95 -0.12 -13.45 -3.11
C ALA A 95 0.60 -13.75 -1.80
N PHE A 96 0.18 -14.79 -1.08
CA PHE A 96 0.82 -15.24 0.15
C PHE A 96 2.28 -15.66 -0.08
N TRP A 97 2.56 -16.35 -1.20
CA TRP A 97 3.92 -16.72 -1.58
C TRP A 97 4.80 -15.49 -1.80
N LYS A 98 4.32 -14.49 -2.56
CA LYS A 98 5.04 -13.23 -2.81
C LYS A 98 5.23 -12.39 -1.55
N GLU A 99 4.21 -12.33 -0.69
CA GLU A 99 4.26 -11.68 0.64
C GLU A 99 5.37 -12.29 1.49
N CYS A 100 5.49 -13.62 1.53
CA CYS A 100 6.53 -14.30 2.30
C CYS A 100 7.94 -13.93 1.81
N TRP A 101 8.16 -13.89 0.49
CA TRP A 101 9.44 -13.44 -0.08
C TRP A 101 9.76 -11.99 0.29
N ALA A 102 8.82 -11.06 0.04
CA ALA A 102 9.03 -9.64 0.28
C ALA A 102 9.25 -9.32 1.76
N THR A 103 8.49 -9.95 2.66
CA THR A 103 8.60 -9.73 4.10
C THR A 103 9.89 -10.30 4.66
N THR A 104 10.27 -11.51 4.25
CA THR A 104 11.51 -12.14 4.74
C THR A 104 12.76 -11.42 4.25
N PHE A 105 12.73 -10.90 3.02
CA PHE A 105 13.80 -10.03 2.53
C PHE A 105 13.97 -8.79 3.42
N LEU A 106 12.88 -8.07 3.71
CA LEU A 106 12.94 -6.87 4.55
C LEU A 106 13.38 -7.14 5.99
N GLU A 107 13.02 -8.30 6.55
CA GLU A 107 13.49 -8.71 7.88
C GLU A 107 15.00 -8.97 7.89
N MET A 108 15.51 -9.74 6.91
CA MET A 108 16.94 -9.99 6.79
C MET A 108 17.73 -8.71 6.52
N GLU A 109 17.14 -7.76 5.79
CA GLU A 109 17.72 -6.43 5.57
C GLU A 109 17.78 -5.63 6.87
N ALA A 110 16.72 -5.64 7.68
CA ALA A 110 16.68 -4.99 8.98
C ALA A 110 17.67 -5.60 10.00
N GLU A 111 17.93 -6.92 9.90
CA GLU A 111 18.95 -7.63 10.66
C GLU A 111 20.40 -7.31 10.18
N GLY A 112 20.56 -6.60 9.07
CA GLY A 112 21.86 -6.35 8.44
C GLY A 112 22.47 -7.57 7.75
N ALA A 113 21.72 -8.67 7.63
CA ALA A 113 22.19 -9.92 7.02
C ALA A 113 22.25 -9.85 5.50
N ILE A 114 21.45 -8.99 4.86
CA ILE A 114 21.42 -8.78 3.40
C ILE A 114 21.37 -7.31 3.06
N ASN A 115 21.65 -7.00 1.79
CA ASN A 115 21.50 -5.66 1.24
C ASN A 115 20.89 -5.74 -0.17
N ARG A 116 20.40 -4.60 -0.70
CA ARG A 116 19.76 -4.52 -2.02
C ARG A 116 20.77 -4.59 -3.19
N SER A 117 22.08 -4.57 -2.93
CA SER A 117 23.11 -4.59 -3.97
C SER A 117 23.11 -5.93 -4.72
N SER A 118 23.47 -5.91 -6.00
CA SER A 118 23.50 -7.09 -6.86
C SER A 118 24.57 -8.10 -6.49
N ASP A 119 25.69 -7.63 -5.95
CA ASP A 119 26.96 -8.37 -6.05
C ASP A 119 27.06 -9.52 -5.06
N ARG A 120 26.14 -9.58 -4.08
CA ARG A 120 26.10 -10.64 -3.04
C ARG A 120 24.81 -11.47 -3.10
N TRP A 121 24.02 -11.34 -4.17
CA TRP A 121 22.72 -12.00 -4.25
C TRP A 121 22.81 -13.51 -4.04
N ASP A 122 23.78 -14.16 -4.68
CA ASP A 122 23.96 -15.61 -4.61
C ASP A 122 24.46 -16.09 -3.24
N GLU A 123 25.07 -15.21 -2.44
CA GLU A 123 25.59 -15.55 -1.11
C GLU A 123 24.46 -15.74 -0.08
N PHE A 124 23.42 -14.90 -0.15
CA PHE A 124 22.32 -14.92 0.81
C PHE A 124 21.04 -15.58 0.30
N LEU A 125 20.93 -15.85 -1.01
CA LEU A 125 19.76 -16.50 -1.59
C LEU A 125 19.40 -17.84 -0.92
N PRO A 126 20.34 -18.75 -0.61
CA PRO A 126 20.01 -20.01 0.05
C PRO A 126 19.37 -19.81 1.44
N GLU A 127 19.87 -18.85 2.21
CA GLU A 127 19.33 -18.54 3.54
C GLU A 127 17.96 -17.86 3.45
N LEU A 128 17.78 -16.96 2.48
CA LEU A 128 16.49 -16.33 2.19
C LEU A 128 15.44 -17.40 1.81
N GLU A 129 15.80 -18.31 0.91
CA GLU A 129 14.93 -19.42 0.49
C GLU A 129 14.55 -20.33 1.65
N ARG A 130 15.52 -20.67 2.51
CA ARG A 130 15.28 -21.47 3.71
C ARG A 130 14.29 -20.80 4.64
N ARG A 131 14.47 -19.51 4.96
CA ARG A 131 13.57 -18.75 5.85
C ARG A 131 12.17 -18.58 5.26
N VAL A 132 12.08 -18.31 3.96
CA VAL A 132 10.78 -18.23 3.25
C VAL A 132 10.06 -19.58 3.31
N THR A 133 10.76 -20.68 3.03
CA THR A 133 10.20 -22.03 3.06
C THR A 133 9.65 -22.39 4.45
N GLU A 134 10.38 -22.08 5.52
CA GLU A 134 9.91 -22.30 6.89
C GLU A 134 8.66 -21.48 7.22
N LYS A 135 8.62 -20.21 6.81
CA LYS A 135 7.42 -19.37 6.99
C LYS A 135 6.22 -19.87 6.20
N LEU A 136 6.43 -20.35 4.98
CA LEU A 136 5.36 -20.94 4.18
C LEU A 136 4.82 -22.20 4.85
N LYS A 137 5.69 -23.09 5.37
CA LYS A 137 5.27 -24.27 6.15
C LYS A 137 4.44 -23.88 7.37
N LEU A 138 4.89 -22.90 8.14
CA LEU A 138 4.19 -22.44 9.34
C LEU A 138 2.86 -21.75 9.00
N GLY A 139 2.85 -20.91 7.97
CA GLY A 139 1.66 -20.19 7.52
C GLY A 139 0.59 -21.11 6.93
N LEU A 140 0.97 -22.10 6.12
CA LEU A 140 0.05 -23.09 5.55
C LEU A 140 -0.50 -24.04 6.63
N LYS A 141 0.33 -24.45 7.62
CA LYS A 141 -0.16 -25.18 8.79
C LYS A 141 -1.21 -24.41 9.59
N LYS A 142 -1.11 -23.07 9.66
CA LYS A 142 -2.09 -22.21 10.33
C LYS A 142 -3.32 -21.91 9.49
N ALA A 143 -3.16 -21.78 8.17
CA ALA A 143 -4.22 -21.39 7.26
C ALA A 143 -5.14 -22.54 6.86
N THR A 144 -4.70 -23.80 7.00
CA THR A 144 -5.43 -24.92 6.43
C THR A 144 -5.48 -26.17 7.29
N ALA A 145 -6.72 -26.56 7.61
CA ALA A 145 -7.14 -27.94 7.70
C ALA A 145 -7.36 -28.51 6.28
N GLY A 146 -6.31 -28.60 5.45
CA GLY A 146 -6.35 -29.35 4.18
C GLY A 146 -6.07 -28.64 2.84
N ALA A 147 -5.30 -27.54 2.76
CA ALA A 147 -4.71 -27.12 1.49
C ALA A 147 -3.37 -27.81 1.30
N ASP A 148 -3.14 -28.29 0.09
CA ASP A 148 -1.99 -29.12 -0.22
C ASP A 148 -0.72 -28.26 -0.39
N PHE A 149 0.18 -28.40 0.59
CA PHE A 149 1.48 -27.72 0.67
C PHE A 149 2.33 -27.96 -0.59
N ASP A 150 2.12 -29.10 -1.24
CA ASP A 150 2.83 -29.55 -2.43
C ASP A 150 2.72 -28.58 -3.61
N SER A 151 1.61 -27.87 -3.74
CA SER A 151 1.40 -26.90 -4.83
C SER A 151 2.29 -25.65 -4.74
N ILE A 152 2.75 -25.29 -3.53
CA ILE A 152 3.65 -24.16 -3.28
C ILE A 152 5.11 -24.63 -3.23
N ALA A 153 5.37 -25.81 -2.65
CA ALA A 153 6.71 -26.38 -2.54
C ALA A 153 7.37 -26.65 -3.89
N LEU A 154 6.58 -26.88 -4.95
CA LEU A 154 7.08 -27.11 -6.31
C LEU A 154 7.42 -25.82 -7.09
N ARG A 155 7.20 -24.63 -6.51
CA ARG A 155 7.49 -23.37 -7.20
C ARG A 155 8.98 -23.07 -7.17
N ARG A 156 9.56 -22.82 -8.34
CA ARG A 156 10.96 -22.38 -8.47
C ARG A 156 11.20 -21.07 -7.71
N THR A 157 12.36 -20.96 -7.10
CA THR A 157 12.87 -19.73 -6.48
C THR A 157 12.78 -18.57 -7.48
N PRO A 158 12.14 -17.44 -7.11
CA PRO A 158 12.06 -16.29 -7.99
C PRO A 158 13.43 -15.64 -8.18
N GLY A 159 13.66 -15.06 -9.37
CA GLY A 159 14.86 -14.29 -9.63
C GLY A 159 14.89 -12.96 -8.86
N ARG A 160 16.10 -12.40 -8.70
CA ARG A 160 16.36 -11.11 -8.03
C ARG A 160 15.40 -10.01 -8.45
N THR A 161 15.23 -9.80 -9.75
CA THR A 161 14.39 -8.74 -10.30
C THR A 161 12.93 -8.84 -9.83
N SER A 162 12.40 -10.07 -9.74
CA SER A 162 11.05 -10.32 -9.25
C SER A 162 10.93 -10.00 -7.77
N ILE A 163 11.87 -10.48 -6.94
CA ILE A 163 11.86 -10.23 -5.50
C ILE A 163 12.00 -8.72 -5.21
N MET A 164 12.92 -8.02 -5.88
CA MET A 164 13.08 -6.58 -5.72
C MET A 164 11.83 -5.79 -6.13
N SER A 165 11.17 -6.21 -7.20
CA SER A 165 9.88 -5.63 -7.62
C SER A 165 8.82 -5.79 -6.52
N TRP A 166 8.73 -6.98 -5.93
CA TRP A 166 7.78 -7.27 -4.85
C TRP A 166 8.10 -6.52 -3.56
N VAL A 167 9.37 -6.46 -3.17
CA VAL A 167 9.84 -5.69 -2.00
C VAL A 167 9.43 -4.22 -2.14
N ARG A 168 9.64 -3.62 -3.31
CA ARG A 168 9.31 -2.21 -3.55
C ARG A 168 7.82 -1.91 -3.38
N VAL A 169 6.94 -2.75 -3.93
CA VAL A 169 5.48 -2.53 -3.82
C VAL A 169 4.95 -2.89 -2.42
N TRP A 170 5.54 -3.89 -1.77
CA TRP A 170 5.19 -4.31 -0.42
C TRP A 170 5.59 -3.26 0.62
N GLU A 171 6.80 -2.72 0.53
CA GLU A 171 7.33 -1.69 1.42
C GLU A 171 6.41 -0.45 1.46
N GLY A 172 5.85 -0.07 0.31
CA GLY A 172 4.98 1.08 0.19
C GLY A 172 3.53 0.90 0.66
N THR A 173 3.05 -0.34 0.80
CA THR A 173 1.60 -0.63 1.00
C THR A 173 1.32 -1.54 2.19
N LYS A 174 2.17 -2.55 2.42
CA LYS A 174 1.98 -3.63 3.39
C LYS A 174 0.63 -4.35 3.24
N ASP A 175 0.09 -4.36 2.02
CA ASP A 175 -1.20 -4.96 1.68
C ASP A 175 -1.00 -6.12 0.68
N PRO A 176 -1.42 -7.36 0.99
CA PRO A 176 -1.25 -8.50 0.08
C PRO A 176 -2.01 -8.36 -1.24
N MET A 177 -3.02 -7.50 -1.32
CA MET A 177 -3.76 -7.22 -2.55
C MET A 177 -2.88 -6.65 -3.67
N VAL A 178 -1.72 -6.06 -3.35
CA VAL A 178 -0.76 -5.59 -4.38
C VAL A 178 -0.22 -6.72 -5.25
N PHE A 179 -0.25 -7.96 -4.76
CA PHE A 179 0.24 -9.14 -5.48
C PHE A 179 -0.84 -9.84 -6.31
N VAL A 180 -2.11 -9.51 -6.08
CA VAL A 180 -3.22 -9.99 -6.89
C VAL A 180 -3.22 -9.24 -8.22
N LYS A 181 -3.22 -9.99 -9.33
CA LYS A 181 -3.13 -9.40 -10.67
C LYS A 181 -4.33 -8.47 -10.91
N LYS A 182 -4.07 -7.16 -11.04
CA LYS A 182 -5.07 -6.12 -11.36
C LYS A 182 -5.90 -6.43 -12.62
N SER A 183 -5.34 -7.23 -13.55
CA SER A 183 -5.98 -7.55 -14.83
C SER A 183 -7.17 -8.52 -14.74
N THR A 184 -7.54 -9.03 -13.56
CA THR A 184 -8.86 -9.66 -13.39
C THR A 184 -10.01 -8.69 -13.62
N PHE A 185 -9.74 -7.38 -13.67
CA PHE A 185 -10.71 -6.34 -14.02
C PHE A 185 -10.58 -5.80 -15.46
N ASN A 186 -9.49 -6.08 -16.20
CA ASN A 186 -9.20 -5.35 -17.46
C ASN A 186 -8.56 -6.18 -18.60
N GLY A 187 -8.51 -7.51 -18.52
CA GLY A 187 -8.12 -8.36 -19.66
C GLY A 187 -9.29 -8.68 -20.60
N SER A 188 -9.02 -9.06 -21.85
CA SER A 188 -10.07 -9.53 -22.80
C SER A 188 -10.92 -10.70 -22.28
N ASN A 189 -10.46 -11.41 -21.24
CA ASN A 189 -11.15 -12.52 -20.57
C ASN A 189 -11.67 -12.17 -19.17
N ALA A 190 -11.58 -10.92 -18.73
CA ALA A 190 -12.18 -10.45 -17.49
C ALA A 190 -13.64 -10.02 -17.74
N LYS A 191 -14.56 -10.28 -16.79
CA LYS A 191 -15.87 -9.61 -16.81
C LYS A 191 -15.63 -8.12 -16.62
N ARG A 192 -15.73 -7.35 -17.70
CA ARG A 192 -15.64 -5.89 -17.66
C ARG A 192 -16.72 -5.35 -16.74
N VAL A 193 -16.35 -4.44 -15.87
CA VAL A 193 -17.33 -3.61 -15.16
C VAL A 193 -17.90 -2.65 -16.21
N GLY A 194 -19.22 -2.58 -16.34
CA GLY A 194 -19.84 -1.66 -17.31
C GLY A 194 -19.65 -0.21 -16.85
N ALA A 195 -19.73 0.72 -17.81
CA ALA A 195 -19.51 2.14 -17.55
C ALA A 195 -20.42 2.70 -16.43
N GLU A 196 -21.63 2.17 -16.29
CA GLU A 196 -22.58 2.55 -15.25
C GLU A 196 -22.16 2.05 -13.86
N GLN A 197 -21.69 0.79 -13.77
CA GLN A 197 -21.16 0.27 -12.51
C GLN A 197 -19.84 0.95 -12.13
N GLU A 198 -18.98 1.30 -13.09
CA GLU A 198 -17.80 2.12 -12.84
C GLU A 198 -18.19 3.51 -12.34
N ALA A 199 -19.16 4.18 -12.98
CA ALA A 199 -19.65 5.48 -12.54
C ALA A 199 -20.24 5.44 -11.13
N ILE A 200 -21.00 4.40 -10.78
CA ILE A 200 -21.55 4.20 -9.42
C ILE A 200 -20.42 3.95 -8.42
N ILE A 201 -19.42 3.15 -8.76
CA ILE A 201 -18.24 2.90 -7.89
C ILE A 201 -17.47 4.20 -7.67
N GLN A 202 -17.24 4.99 -8.72
CA GLN A 202 -16.58 6.29 -8.65
C GLN A 202 -17.39 7.32 -7.86
N TRP A 203 -18.71 7.33 -8.03
CA TRP A 203 -19.62 8.23 -7.33
C TRP A 203 -19.81 7.87 -5.85
N ALA A 204 -19.86 6.58 -5.51
CA ALA A 204 -20.04 6.10 -4.13
C ALA A 204 -18.74 6.08 -3.31
N LEU A 205 -17.59 6.18 -3.96
CA LEU A 205 -16.26 6.15 -3.32
C LEU A 205 -15.44 7.34 -3.80
N GLU A 206 -15.78 8.54 -3.32
CA GLU A 206 -15.10 9.83 -3.57
C GLU A 206 -13.58 9.86 -3.24
N SER A 207 -12.94 8.73 -2.95
CA SER A 207 -11.52 8.61 -2.62
C SER A 207 -10.82 7.41 -3.26
N TYR A 208 -11.48 6.63 -4.11
CA TYR A 208 -10.85 5.49 -4.77
C TYR A 208 -10.12 5.95 -6.04
N LEU A 209 -8.85 6.33 -5.90
CA LEU A 209 -7.93 6.37 -7.04
C LEU A 209 -7.91 4.98 -7.66
N HIS A 210 -8.53 4.86 -8.83
CA HIS A 210 -8.41 3.66 -9.64
C HIS A 210 -6.91 3.40 -9.85
N PRO A 211 -6.39 2.17 -9.67
CA PRO A 211 -4.95 1.88 -9.68
C PRO A 211 -4.20 2.13 -11.01
N ASN A 212 -4.82 2.83 -11.96
CA ASN A 212 -4.30 3.26 -13.26
C ASN A 212 -4.20 4.80 -13.38
N GLN A 213 -4.38 5.55 -12.28
CA GLN A 213 -3.85 6.91 -12.15
C GLN A 213 -2.64 6.89 -11.21
#